data_AF-A0A447RTV7-F1
#
_entry.id   AF-A0A447RTV7-F1
#
_cell.length_a   1.000
_cell.length_b   1.000
_cell.length_c   1.000
_cell.angle_alpha   90.00
_cell.angle_beta   90.00
_cell.angle_gamma   90.00
#
_symmetry.space_group_name_H-M   'P 1'
#
loop_
_entity.id
_entity.type
_entity.pdbx_description
1 polymer ?
#
loop_
_entity_poly.entity_id
_entity_poly.type
_entity_poly.pdbx_seq_one_letter_code
_entity_poly.pdbx_strand_id
1 'polypeptide(L)'
;MDILVWGDISVLVFFGWLSVLGSWYLQAHNVEAAIFLPATACGLLATAVLNINNLRDIDSDRQNGKNTLAVRLGPVNARRYHACLLLGALLCLALFNLLALHSAWGWLFILATPLLVKQARYVLRESDPLAMRPMLEKTVKGALLTNLLFVIGIIASKLMA
;
A
#
# COMPACT_ATOMS: atom_id res chain seq x y z
N MET A 1 0.56 13.37 -23.10
CA MET A 1 1.52 12.42 -22.45
C MET A 1 0.95 12.11 -21.08
N ASP A 2 -0.11 11.31 -21.08
CA ASP A 2 -1.08 11.15 -19.98
C ASP A 2 -0.85 9.88 -19.15
N ILE A 3 0.33 9.27 -19.31
CA ILE A 3 0.68 7.95 -18.75
C ILE A 3 0.83 7.96 -17.22
N LEU A 4 0.97 9.13 -16.61
CA LEU A 4 1.33 9.27 -15.19
C LEU A 4 0.13 9.27 -14.22
N VAL A 5 -1.09 9.46 -14.70
CA VAL A 5 -2.33 9.36 -13.88
C VAL A 5 -2.74 7.89 -13.69
N TRP A 6 -2.48 7.07 -14.71
CA TRP A 6 -2.72 5.62 -14.67
C TRP A 6 -1.63 4.85 -13.93
N GLY A 7 -0.57 5.52 -13.48
CA GLY A 7 0.53 4.89 -12.75
C GLY A 7 0.05 4.17 -11.49
N ASP A 8 -0.75 4.85 -10.67
CA ASP A 8 -1.29 4.30 -9.42
C ASP A 8 -2.23 3.10 -9.63
N ILE A 9 -3.10 3.19 -10.65
CA ILE A 9 -4.00 2.09 -11.03
C ILE A 9 -3.18 0.92 -11.57
N SER A 10 -2.18 1.19 -12.41
CA SER A 10 -1.26 0.17 -12.92
C SER A 10 -0.53 -0.52 -11.77
N VAL A 11 0.00 0.23 -10.80
CA VAL A 11 0.69 -0.35 -9.64
C VAL A 11 -0.26 -1.23 -8.81
N LEU A 12 -1.48 -0.78 -8.54
CA LEU A 12 -2.50 -1.59 -7.85
C LEU A 12 -2.81 -2.87 -8.62
N VAL A 13 -2.99 -2.80 -9.94
CA VAL A 13 -3.30 -3.95 -10.78
C VAL A 13 -2.12 -4.92 -10.84
N PHE A 14 -0.91 -4.46 -11.15
CA PHE A 14 0.25 -5.36 -11.32
C PHE A 14 0.77 -5.93 -10.00
N PHE A 15 0.99 -5.09 -8.98
CA PHE A 15 1.57 -5.51 -7.70
C PHE A 15 0.52 -6.03 -6.71
N GLY A 16 -0.75 -5.69 -6.90
CA GLY A 16 -1.85 -6.19 -6.11
C GLY A 16 -2.56 -7.36 -6.81
N TRP A 17 -3.49 -7.03 -7.69
CA TRP A 17 -4.43 -8.02 -8.26
C TRP A 17 -3.75 -9.08 -9.11
N LEU A 18 -2.99 -8.70 -10.13
CA LEU A 18 -2.33 -9.64 -11.03
C LEU A 18 -1.34 -10.53 -10.29
N SER A 19 -0.47 -9.95 -9.46
CA SER A 19 0.52 -10.72 -8.71
C SER A 19 -0.14 -11.66 -7.70
N VAL A 20 -1.06 -11.18 -6.86
CA VAL A 20 -1.61 -11.99 -5.76
C VAL A 20 -2.69 -12.95 -6.25
N LEU A 21 -3.65 -12.48 -7.06
CA LEU A 21 -4.71 -13.35 -7.60
C LEU A 21 -4.15 -14.33 -8.64
N GLY A 22 -3.14 -13.92 -9.42
CA GLY A 22 -2.47 -14.81 -10.36
C GLY A 22 -1.76 -15.95 -9.64
N SER A 23 -0.99 -15.65 -8.59
CA SER A 23 -0.38 -16.69 -7.75
C SER A 23 -1.40 -17.58 -7.06
N TRP A 24 -2.52 -17.02 -6.59
CA TRP A 24 -3.61 -17.80 -6.00
C TRP A 24 -4.24 -18.74 -7.02
N TYR A 25 -4.66 -18.23 -8.18
CA TYR A 25 -5.34 -19.02 -9.21
C TYR A 25 -4.47 -20.18 -9.72
N LEU A 26 -3.15 -19.95 -9.87
CA LEU A 26 -2.21 -21.01 -10.26
C LEU A 26 -2.13 -22.16 -9.25
N GLN A 27 -2.39 -21.89 -7.96
CA GLN A 27 -2.27 -22.89 -6.89
C GLN A 27 -3.62 -23.49 -6.48
N ALA A 28 -4.68 -22.68 -6.46
CA ALA A 28 -6.01 -23.06 -5.98
C ALA A 28 -6.99 -23.41 -7.11
N HIS A 29 -6.65 -23.09 -8.37
CA HIS A 29 -7.49 -23.30 -9.55
C HIS A 29 -8.89 -22.67 -9.46
N ASN A 30 -9.06 -21.66 -8.61
CA ASN A 30 -10.29 -20.89 -8.46
C ASN A 30 -9.97 -19.40 -8.25
N VAL A 31 -11.01 -18.56 -8.33
CA VAL A 31 -10.92 -17.15 -7.94
C VAL A 31 -11.91 -16.91 -6.82
N GLU A 32 -11.40 -16.68 -5.63
CA GLU A 32 -12.21 -16.37 -4.46
C GLU A 32 -12.26 -14.85 -4.24
N ALA A 33 -13.48 -14.32 -4.06
CA ALA A 33 -13.70 -12.88 -3.87
C ALA A 33 -12.94 -12.33 -2.65
N ALA A 34 -12.77 -13.13 -1.59
CA ALA A 34 -12.04 -12.73 -0.39
C ALA A 34 -10.57 -12.40 -0.68
N ILE A 35 -9.94 -13.06 -1.67
CA ILE A 35 -8.51 -12.86 -2.00
C ILE A 35 -8.26 -11.49 -2.65
N PHE A 36 -9.29 -10.84 -3.18
CA PHE A 36 -9.18 -9.45 -3.63
C PHE A 36 -8.79 -8.50 -2.50
N LEU A 37 -9.12 -8.80 -1.24
CA LEU A 37 -8.77 -7.96 -0.11
C LEU A 37 -7.26 -7.92 0.15
N PRO A 38 -6.54 -9.04 0.39
CA PRO A 38 -5.09 -9.00 0.53
C PRO A 38 -4.39 -8.56 -0.76
N ALA A 39 -4.92 -8.89 -1.93
CA ALA A 39 -4.40 -8.38 -3.21
C ALA A 39 -4.47 -6.84 -3.27
N THR A 40 -5.61 -6.26 -2.89
CA THR A 40 -5.80 -4.81 -2.84
C THR A 40 -4.88 -4.18 -1.79
N ALA A 41 -4.73 -4.79 -0.61
CA ALA A 41 -3.82 -4.30 0.41
C ALA A 41 -2.37 -4.21 -0.08
N CYS A 42 -1.86 -5.27 -0.74
CA CYS A 42 -0.53 -5.29 -1.34
C CYS A 42 -0.35 -4.18 -2.38
N GLY A 43 -1.34 -4.02 -3.27
CA GLY A 43 -1.31 -2.98 -4.29
C GLY A 43 -1.37 -1.57 -3.71
N LEU A 44 -2.20 -1.32 -2.69
CA LEU A 44 -2.28 -0.03 -2.00
C LEU A 44 -0.95 0.34 -1.31
N LEU A 45 -0.27 -0.62 -0.69
CA LEU A 45 1.06 -0.42 -0.10
C LEU A 45 2.10 -0.10 -1.18
N ALA A 46 2.07 -0.78 -2.32
CA ALA A 46 2.96 -0.47 -3.46
C ALA A 46 2.66 0.93 -4.04
N THR A 47 1.39 1.29 -4.16
CA THR A 47 0.96 2.62 -4.61
C THR A 47 1.39 3.70 -3.59
N ALA A 48 1.43 3.39 -2.29
CA ALA A 48 1.93 4.32 -1.28
C ALA A 48 3.43 4.60 -1.47
N VAL A 49 4.23 3.60 -1.87
CA VAL A 49 5.64 3.78 -2.25
C VAL A 49 5.76 4.69 -3.47
N LEU A 50 4.96 4.45 -4.51
CA LEU A 50 4.93 5.30 -5.71
C LEU A 50 4.51 6.74 -5.36
N ASN A 51 3.50 6.92 -4.53
CA ASN A 51 3.01 8.24 -4.15
C ASN A 51 4.07 9.05 -3.39
N ILE A 52 4.87 8.41 -2.51
CA ILE A 52 6.00 9.08 -1.85
C ILE A 52 7.09 9.47 -2.85
N ASN A 53 7.35 8.62 -3.84
CA ASN A 53 8.27 8.94 -4.93
C ASN A 53 7.79 10.20 -5.70
N ASN A 54 6.51 10.23 -6.06
CA ASN A 54 5.89 11.36 -6.76
C ASN A 54 5.82 12.64 -5.90
N LEU A 55 5.62 12.51 -4.58
CA LEU A 55 5.63 13.63 -3.63
C LEU A 55 7.02 14.25 -3.48
N ARG A 56 8.08 13.42 -3.47
CA ARG A 56 9.47 13.88 -3.41
C ARG A 56 9.83 14.74 -4.62
N ASP A 57 9.35 14.34 -5.79
CA ASP A 57 9.75 14.94 -7.07
C ASP A 57 8.72 15.95 -7.60
N ILE A 58 7.71 16.33 -6.79
CA ILE A 58 6.55 17.11 -7.23
C ILE A 58 6.91 18.45 -7.89
N ASP A 59 7.89 19.18 -7.36
CA ASP A 59 8.29 20.49 -7.90
C ASP A 59 9.05 20.35 -9.21
N SER A 60 9.97 19.39 -9.28
CA SER A 60 10.72 19.07 -10.51
C SER A 60 9.78 18.55 -11.60
N ASP A 61 8.84 17.66 -11.25
CA ASP A 61 7.86 17.12 -12.18
C ASP A 61 6.94 18.22 -12.72
N ARG A 62 6.51 19.16 -11.86
CA ARG A 62 5.74 20.33 -12.27
C ARG A 62 6.54 21.24 -13.23
N GLN A 63 7.80 21.54 -12.92
CA GLN A 63 8.66 22.38 -13.77
C GLN A 63 8.92 21.75 -15.14
N ASN A 64 9.03 20.42 -15.20
CA ASN A 64 9.23 19.67 -16.43
C ASN A 64 7.93 19.35 -17.19
N GLY A 65 6.79 19.90 -16.77
CA GLY A 65 5.49 19.70 -17.44
C GLY A 65 4.93 18.28 -17.32
N LYS A 66 5.36 17.48 -16.32
CA LYS A 66 4.81 16.15 -16.07
C LYS A 66 3.52 16.23 -15.26
N ASN A 67 2.51 15.49 -15.72
CA ASN A 67 1.19 15.41 -15.06
C ASN A 67 1.08 14.18 -14.14
N THR A 68 1.90 14.11 -13.09
CA THR A 68 1.77 13.05 -12.06
C THR A 68 0.50 13.22 -11.25
N LEU A 69 -0.02 12.13 -10.65
CA LEU A 69 -1.17 12.22 -9.75
C LEU A 69 -0.90 13.20 -8.60
N ALA A 70 0.33 13.22 -8.06
CA ALA A 70 0.74 14.17 -7.02
C ALA A 70 0.68 15.62 -7.51
N VAL A 71 1.16 15.90 -8.74
CA VAL A 71 1.08 17.25 -9.35
C VAL A 71 -0.37 17.67 -9.57
N ARG A 72 -1.24 16.75 -10.03
CA ARG A 72 -2.68 17.01 -10.27
C ARG A 72 -3.48 17.23 -8.99
N LEU A 73 -3.26 16.40 -7.97
CA LEU A 73 -3.92 16.52 -6.67
C LEU A 73 -3.41 17.74 -5.89
N GLY A 74 -2.16 18.14 -6.16
CA GLY A 74 -1.43 19.11 -5.36
C GLY A 74 -0.83 18.48 -4.09
N PRO A 75 0.19 19.13 -3.49
CA PRO A 75 0.97 18.55 -2.40
C PRO A 75 0.13 18.17 -1.18
N VAL A 76 -0.87 18.99 -0.82
CA VAL A 76 -1.73 18.73 0.35
C VAL A 76 -2.59 17.47 0.15
N ASN A 77 -3.26 17.35 -1.01
CA ASN A 77 -4.13 16.21 -1.26
C ASN A 77 -3.34 14.93 -1.56
N ALA A 78 -2.17 15.02 -2.18
CA ALA A 78 -1.27 13.88 -2.38
C ALA A 78 -0.77 13.29 -1.04
N ARG A 79 -0.57 14.12 -0.01
CA ARG A 79 -0.26 13.68 1.36
C ARG A 79 -1.46 13.03 2.05
N ARG A 80 -2.67 13.57 1.88
CA ARG A 80 -3.91 12.94 2.38
C ARG A 80 -4.16 11.60 1.71
N TYR A 81 -3.98 11.54 0.40
CA TYR A 81 -4.05 10.31 -0.38
C TYR A 81 -3.07 9.26 0.12
N HIS A 82 -1.82 9.64 0.45
CA HIS A 82 -0.86 8.73 1.11
C HIS A 82 -1.43 8.07 2.37
N ALA A 83 -2.02 8.86 3.26
CA ALA A 83 -2.62 8.34 4.49
C ALA A 83 -3.81 7.42 4.20
N CYS A 84 -4.64 7.75 3.20
CA CYS A 84 -5.74 6.90 2.76
C CYS A 84 -5.26 5.56 2.21
N LEU A 85 -4.16 5.52 1.45
CA LEU A 85 -3.57 4.28 0.93
C LEU A 85 -3.14 3.34 2.06
N LEU A 86 -2.42 3.86 3.06
CA LEU A 86 -1.97 3.07 4.21
C LEU A 86 -3.14 2.57 5.05
N LEU A 87 -4.14 3.43 5.31
CA LEU A 87 -5.34 3.06 6.04
C LEU A 87 -6.14 1.99 5.27
N GLY A 88 -6.34 2.20 3.97
CA GLY A 88 -7.04 1.25 3.10
C GLY A 88 -6.40 -0.13 3.09
N ALA A 89 -5.06 -0.19 3.06
CA ALA A 89 -4.35 -1.46 3.16
C ALA A 89 -4.66 -2.20 4.48
N LEU A 90 -4.59 -1.50 5.62
CA LEU A 90 -4.92 -2.08 6.92
C LEU A 90 -6.38 -2.55 6.99
N LEU A 91 -7.32 -1.76 6.46
CA LEU A 91 -8.75 -2.11 6.42
C LEU A 91 -9.01 -3.35 5.55
N CYS A 92 -8.35 -3.47 4.40
CA CYS A 92 -8.46 -4.65 3.56
C CYS A 92 -7.96 -5.92 4.28
N LEU A 93 -6.81 -5.86 4.94
CA LEU A 93 -6.27 -7.00 5.70
C LEU A 93 -7.17 -7.35 6.90
N ALA A 94 -7.69 -6.35 7.61
CA ALA A 94 -8.64 -6.54 8.69
C ALA A 94 -9.92 -7.23 8.21
N LEU A 95 -10.49 -6.75 7.11
CA LEU A 95 -11.70 -7.32 6.54
C LEU A 95 -11.47 -8.75 6.02
N PHE A 96 -10.31 -9.03 5.44
CA PHE A 96 -9.95 -10.40 5.05
C PHE A 96 -9.92 -11.33 6.27
N ASN A 97 -9.31 -10.88 7.38
CA ASN A 97 -9.27 -11.68 8.58
C ASN A 97 -10.68 -11.94 9.14
N LEU A 98 -11.55 -10.93 9.11
CA LEU A 98 -12.93 -11.02 9.60
C LEU A 98 -13.85 -11.87 8.71
N LEU A 99 -13.60 -11.96 7.40
CA LEU A 99 -14.48 -12.66 6.46
C LEU A 99 -13.99 -14.06 6.05
N ALA A 100 -12.69 -14.34 6.17
CA ALA A 100 -12.09 -15.56 5.62
C ALA A 100 -11.25 -16.36 6.62
N LEU A 101 -10.39 -15.71 7.42
CA LEU A 101 -9.49 -16.42 8.34
C LEU A 101 -10.12 -16.71 9.71
N HIS A 102 -10.92 -15.79 10.25
CA HIS A 102 -11.52 -15.85 11.58
C HIS A 102 -10.54 -16.21 12.71
N SER A 103 -9.29 -15.73 12.64
CA SER A 103 -8.23 -16.10 13.59
C SER A 103 -7.63 -14.90 14.31
N ALA A 104 -7.26 -15.11 15.58
CA ALA A 104 -6.50 -14.12 16.35
C ALA A 104 -5.12 -13.85 15.72
N TRP A 105 -4.48 -14.88 15.15
CA TRP A 105 -3.17 -14.77 14.52
C TRP A 105 -3.20 -13.97 13.21
N GLY A 106 -4.35 -13.93 12.52
CA GLY A 106 -4.53 -13.12 11.32
C GLY A 106 -4.44 -11.61 11.57
N TRP A 107 -4.45 -11.15 12.82
CA TRP A 107 -4.26 -9.74 13.21
C TRP A 107 -2.79 -9.32 13.38
N LEU A 108 -1.81 -10.20 13.15
CA LEU A 108 -0.39 -9.88 13.37
C LEU A 108 0.09 -8.65 12.57
N PHE A 109 -0.51 -8.35 11.43
CA PHE A 109 -0.19 -7.15 10.64
C PHE A 109 -0.43 -5.84 11.42
N ILE A 110 -1.27 -5.84 12.47
CA ILE A 110 -1.51 -4.66 13.32
C ILE A 110 -0.21 -4.18 13.97
N LEU A 111 0.77 -5.05 14.20
CA LEU A 111 2.07 -4.67 14.76
C LEU A 111 2.84 -3.69 13.85
N ALA A 112 2.53 -3.63 12.55
CA ALA A 112 3.07 -2.62 11.63
C ALA A 112 2.38 -1.24 11.75
N THR A 113 1.17 -1.18 12.34
CA THR A 113 0.35 0.04 12.43
C THR A 113 1.08 1.23 13.05
N PRO A 114 1.81 1.09 14.18
CA PRO A 114 2.54 2.23 14.77
C PRO A 114 3.55 2.85 13.81
N LEU A 115 4.23 2.03 13.01
CA LEU A 115 5.18 2.48 11.99
C LEU A 115 4.46 3.21 10.85
N LEU A 116 3.38 2.63 10.31
CA LEU A 116 2.58 3.24 9.25
C LEU A 116 1.94 4.58 9.69
N VAL A 117 1.41 4.63 10.91
CA VAL A 117 0.80 5.84 11.48
C VAL A 117 1.85 6.91 11.77
N LYS A 118 3.06 6.54 12.24
CA LYS A 118 4.17 7.48 12.38
C LYS A 118 4.57 8.06 11.02
N GLN A 119 4.60 7.22 10.00
CA GLN A 119 4.94 7.62 8.64
C GLN A 119 3.88 8.53 8.02
N ALA A 120 2.59 8.17 8.08
CA ALA A 120 1.48 9.02 7.63
C ALA A 120 1.50 10.39 8.31
N ARG A 121 1.64 10.42 9.65
CA ARG A 121 1.71 11.69 10.40
C ARG A 121 2.89 12.56 9.98
N TYR A 122 4.05 11.95 9.72
CA TYR A 122 5.21 12.68 9.24
C TYR A 122 4.94 13.29 7.85
N VAL A 123 4.46 12.49 6.91
CA VAL A 123 4.14 12.92 5.53
C VAL A 123 3.06 14.00 5.49
N LEU A 124 2.09 13.97 6.41
CA LEU A 124 1.04 14.98 6.51
C LEU A 124 1.54 16.33 7.06
N ARG A 125 2.58 16.33 7.89
CA ARG A 125 3.09 17.53 8.58
C ARG A 125 4.28 18.18 7.87
N GLU A 126 5.17 17.36 7.34
CA GLU A 126 6.42 17.83 6.76
C GLU A 126 6.20 18.43 5.38
N SER A 127 6.51 19.71 5.19
CA SER A 127 6.34 20.40 3.91
C SER A 127 7.54 20.26 2.99
N ASP A 128 8.73 19.99 3.51
CA ASP A 128 9.97 19.94 2.73
C ASP A 128 10.06 18.69 1.83
N PRO A 129 10.19 18.84 0.49
CA PRO A 129 10.43 17.73 -0.43
C PRO A 129 11.72 16.95 -0.15
N LEU A 130 12.78 17.60 0.35
CA LEU A 130 14.05 16.92 0.65
C LEU A 130 13.90 15.94 1.81
N ALA A 131 13.06 16.27 2.77
CA ALA A 131 12.72 15.42 3.90
C ALA A 131 11.93 14.15 3.49
N MET A 132 11.39 14.09 2.25
CA MET A 132 10.69 12.92 1.72
C MET A 132 11.64 11.82 1.22
N ARG A 133 12.91 12.13 0.93
CA ARG A 133 13.91 11.13 0.50
C ARG A 133 13.99 9.91 1.42
N PRO A 134 14.23 10.06 2.74
CA PRO A 134 14.26 8.92 3.67
C PRO A 134 12.87 8.29 3.89
N MET A 135 11.77 8.98 3.53
CA MET A 135 10.44 8.40 3.66
C MET A 135 10.17 7.31 2.64
N LEU A 136 10.80 7.35 1.47
CA LEU A 136 10.65 6.30 0.47
C LEU A 136 11.09 4.95 1.04
N GLU A 137 12.30 4.89 1.60
CA GLU A 137 12.84 3.68 2.24
C GLU A 137 11.96 3.22 3.42
N LYS A 138 11.50 4.15 4.26
CA LYS A 138 10.59 3.82 5.38
C LYS A 138 9.25 3.26 4.91
N THR A 139 8.72 3.76 3.79
CA THR A 139 7.47 3.25 3.20
C THR A 139 7.67 1.83 2.68
N VAL A 140 8.77 1.58 1.97
CA VAL A 140 9.12 0.23 1.47
C VAL A 140 9.28 -0.74 2.63
N LYS A 141 10.02 -0.37 3.68
CA LYS A 141 10.18 -1.19 4.88
C LYS A 141 8.85 -1.43 5.60
N GLY A 142 7.99 -0.42 5.68
CA GLY A 142 6.65 -0.54 6.26
C GLY A 142 5.75 -1.49 5.47
N ALA A 143 5.75 -1.38 4.13
CA ALA A 143 5.02 -2.28 3.24
C ALA A 143 5.51 -3.73 3.38
N LEU A 144 6.83 -3.94 3.36
CA LEU A 144 7.45 -5.25 3.54
C LEU A 144 7.09 -5.86 4.89
N LEU A 145 7.26 -5.10 5.99
CA LEU A 145 6.92 -5.57 7.34
C LEU A 145 5.45 -5.95 7.45
N THR A 146 4.54 -5.13 6.90
CA THR A 146 3.10 -5.38 6.93
C THR A 146 2.76 -6.69 6.21
N ASN A 147 3.30 -6.88 5.00
CA ASN A 147 3.07 -8.10 4.22
C ASN A 147 3.69 -9.35 4.88
N LEU A 148 4.89 -9.24 5.45
CA LEU A 148 5.53 -10.35 6.18
C LEU A 148 4.72 -10.76 7.40
N LEU A 149 4.30 -9.80 8.23
CA LEU A 149 3.46 -10.07 9.40
C LEU A 149 2.12 -10.68 9.00
N PHE A 150 1.53 -10.24 7.89
CA PHE A 150 0.31 -10.82 7.36
C PHE A 150 0.50 -12.28 6.91
N VAL A 151 1.56 -12.58 6.15
CA VAL A 151 1.89 -13.96 5.74
C VAL A 151 2.15 -14.85 6.95
N ILE A 152 2.92 -14.37 7.94
CA ILE A 152 3.13 -15.10 9.20
C ILE A 152 1.80 -15.33 9.90
N GLY A 153 0.91 -14.33 9.93
CA GLY A 153 -0.44 -14.44 10.48
C GLY A 153 -1.27 -15.52 9.80
N ILE A 154 -1.25 -15.62 8.47
CA ILE A 154 -1.92 -16.69 7.72
C ILE A 154 -1.37 -18.06 8.11
N ILE A 155 -0.05 -18.23 8.09
CA ILE A 155 0.61 -19.52 8.40
C ILE A 155 0.29 -19.94 9.84
N ALA A 156 0.45 -19.03 10.80
CA ALA A 156 0.13 -19.24 12.21
C ALA A 156 -1.35 -19.60 12.40
N SER A 157 -2.27 -18.93 11.68
CA SER A 157 -3.70 -19.23 11.72
C SER A 157 -4.00 -20.65 11.26
N LYS A 158 -3.29 -21.17 10.25
CA LYS A 158 -3.49 -22.53 9.74
C LYS A 158 -2.84 -23.61 10.60
N LEU A 159 -1.74 -23.30 11.29
CA LEU A 159 -1.03 -24.26 12.15
C LEU A 159 -1.66 -24.41 13.53
N MET A 160 -2.37 -23.38 14.01
CA MET A 160 -2.96 -23.32 15.36
C MET A 160 -4.50 -23.38 15.34
N ALA A 161 -5.11 -23.66 14.19
CA ALA A 161 -6.51 -24.00 14.03
C ALA A 161 -6.69 -25.52 14.03
#